data_AF-A0A838GCB9-F1
#
_entry.id   AF-A0A838GCB9-F1
#
_cell.length_a   1.000
_cell.length_b   1.000
_cell.length_c   1.000
_cell.angle_alpha   90.00
_cell.angle_beta   90.00
_cell.angle_gamma   90.00
#
_symmetry.space_group_name_H-M   'P 1'
#
loop_
_entity.id
_entity.type
_entity.pdbx_description
1 polymer ?
#
loop_
_entity_poly.entity_id
_entity_poly.type
_entity_poly.pdbx_seq_one_letter_code
_entity_poly.pdbx_strand_id
1 'polypeptide(L)'
;MITDATPEAIMDRVRRKALPDYGRLMQRCFAEYHRVLKPGRWMTVVFHNSSNAVWNVIQEGMLAAGFVVADVRTLDKQQGSFRQVTSSAVKQDLVISAYKPAEAFEERFRTEAGTEEGAWTFVRQHLDQLPVVVERGGIVERIAERQPFLLFDRMVAFHIQRNATVPLSVAAFLAGVQRRFAERDGMLFLPDQVQEYDEARLRLSQVAQIPMIVTDEKAAITWLRQQLDPALGGTPLTYQEIQPRFLTDLRQVKQEELPELRDMLSQNFLEDAVHRWYVPDPGKAEDLEQIRRRDLLRAYQIYVDGKGKLRSFRSEAVRAGFADAYRQGRFAEIVRLAERIPGERLQEDPDMLMYYDNASLRVD
;
A
#
# COMPACT_ATOMS: atom_id res chain seq x y z
N MET A 1 3.13 17.46 41.16
CA MET A 1 1.88 17.31 40.39
C MET A 1 2.09 16.11 39.47
N ILE A 2 1.37 15.01 39.69
CA ILE A 2 1.46 13.81 38.83
C ILE A 2 0.25 13.90 37.89
N THR A 3 0.47 14.20 36.61
CA THR A 3 -0.56 14.15 35.57
C THR A 3 -0.94 12.69 35.31
N ASP A 4 -2.23 12.43 35.12
CA ASP A 4 -2.69 11.11 34.67
C ASP A 4 -2.24 10.88 33.23
N ALA A 5 -1.35 9.91 33.05
CA ALA A 5 -0.79 9.56 31.74
C ALA A 5 -1.52 8.40 31.05
N THR A 6 -2.62 7.92 31.64
CA THR A 6 -3.53 6.96 31.00
C THR A 6 -3.97 7.44 29.61
N PRO A 7 -4.45 8.70 29.43
CA PRO A 7 -4.87 9.20 28.13
C PRO A 7 -3.71 9.58 27.18
N GLU A 8 -2.47 9.66 27.66
CA GLU A 8 -1.33 10.09 26.84
C GLU A 8 -0.92 9.00 25.85
N ALA A 9 -0.91 9.29 24.55
CA ALA A 9 -0.42 8.35 23.54
C ALA A 9 1.12 8.20 23.61
N ILE A 10 1.59 7.38 24.55
CA ILE A 10 3.01 7.05 24.78
C ILE A 10 3.19 5.55 25.00
N MET A 11 4.37 5.04 24.64
CA MET A 11 4.83 3.71 25.02
C MET A 11 5.67 3.81 26.29
N ASP A 12 5.28 3.07 27.33
CA ASP A 12 5.94 3.09 28.64
C ASP A 12 5.91 1.68 29.25
N ARG A 13 7.09 1.06 29.38
CA ARG A 13 7.23 -0.29 29.93
C ARG A 13 6.84 -0.38 31.41
N VAL A 14 7.14 0.63 32.21
CA VAL A 14 6.83 0.65 33.65
C VAL A 14 5.32 0.72 33.85
N ARG A 15 4.65 1.51 33.01
CA ARG A 15 3.19 1.67 33.00
C ARG A 15 2.47 0.62 32.16
N ARG A 16 3.20 -0.38 31.64
CA ARG A 16 2.69 -1.48 30.80
C ARG A 16 1.91 -1.01 29.56
N LYS A 17 2.29 0.14 28.99
CA LYS A 17 1.75 0.65 27.72
C LYS A 17 2.65 0.19 26.59
N ALA A 18 2.22 -0.85 25.89
CA ALA A 18 2.92 -1.42 24.75
C ALA A 18 2.42 -0.81 23.44
N LEU A 19 2.92 -1.32 22.32
CA LEU A 19 2.57 -0.85 20.98
C LEU A 19 1.07 -0.99 20.66
N PRO A 20 0.36 -2.07 21.05
CA PRO A 20 -1.10 -2.15 20.90
C PRO A 20 -1.85 -1.04 21.65
N ASP A 21 -1.43 -0.72 22.88
CA ASP A 21 -2.04 0.37 23.68
C ASP A 21 -1.81 1.73 23.02
N TYR A 22 -0.60 1.95 22.51
CA TYR A 22 -0.26 3.15 21.75
C TYR A 22 -1.14 3.29 20.51
N GLY A 23 -1.33 2.21 19.74
CA GLY A 23 -2.22 2.19 18.59
C GLY A 23 -3.65 2.56 18.92
N ARG A 24 -4.22 1.94 19.96
CA ARG A 24 -5.57 2.28 20.43
C ARG A 24 -5.70 3.75 20.85
N LEU A 25 -4.68 4.31 21.51
CA LEU A 25 -4.69 5.71 21.91
C LEU A 25 -4.57 6.65 20.70
N MET A 26 -3.70 6.32 19.74
CA MET A 26 -3.58 7.07 18.49
C MET A 26 -4.86 7.03 17.67
N GLN A 27 -5.49 5.86 17.53
CA GLN A 27 -6.80 5.73 16.88
C GLN A 27 -7.85 6.62 17.53
N ARG A 28 -7.89 6.73 18.87
CA ARG A 28 -8.80 7.65 19.56
C ARG A 28 -8.52 9.12 19.22
N CYS A 29 -7.25 9.52 19.14
CA CYS A 29 -6.89 10.86 18.69
C CYS A 29 -7.35 11.12 17.25
N PHE A 30 -7.14 10.16 16.34
CA PHE A 30 -7.59 10.28 14.95
C PHE A 30 -9.11 10.28 14.84
N ALA A 31 -9.84 9.50 15.63
CA ALA A 31 -11.29 9.54 15.66
C ALA A 31 -11.82 10.93 16.07
N GLU A 32 -11.15 11.58 17.02
CA GLU A 32 -11.49 12.95 17.42
C GLU A 32 -11.17 13.97 16.31
N TYR A 33 -10.02 13.84 15.64
CA TYR A 33 -9.71 14.67 14.47
C TYR A 33 -10.72 14.46 13.34
N HIS A 34 -11.11 13.22 13.07
CA HIS A 34 -12.12 12.90 12.07
C HIS A 34 -13.49 13.52 12.44
N ARG A 35 -13.85 13.52 13.73
CA ARG A 35 -15.10 14.12 14.22
C ARG A 35 -15.14 15.62 13.97
N VAL A 36 -14.06 16.35 14.25
CA VAL A 36 -14.03 17.82 14.13
C VAL A 36 -13.69 18.33 12.73
N LEU A 37 -12.99 17.54 11.92
CA LEU A 37 -12.63 17.93 10.56
C LEU A 37 -13.86 17.93 9.65
N LYS A 38 -14.01 18.98 8.83
CA LYS A 38 -15.08 19.07 7.84
C LYS A 38 -14.90 17.99 6.75
N PRO A 39 -15.98 17.42 6.19
CA PRO A 39 -15.89 16.48 5.07
C PRO A 39 -15.12 17.06 3.88
N GLY A 40 -14.35 16.22 3.18
CA GLY A 40 -13.50 16.61 2.05
C GLY A 40 -12.27 17.45 2.43
N ARG A 41 -11.93 17.56 3.72
CA ARG A 41 -10.74 18.28 4.19
C ARG A 41 -9.64 17.32 4.63
N TRP A 42 -8.43 17.86 4.66
CA TRP A 42 -7.20 17.13 4.85
C TRP A 42 -6.63 17.35 6.24
N MET A 43 -5.87 16.35 6.69
CA MET A 43 -4.92 16.49 7.77
C MET A 43 -3.57 15.94 7.32
N THR A 44 -2.51 16.52 7.86
CA THR A 44 -1.15 16.03 7.65
C THR A 44 -0.53 15.72 9.00
N VAL A 45 -0.02 14.51 9.15
CA VAL A 45 0.63 14.04 10.37
C VAL A 45 2.12 13.92 10.08
N VAL A 46 2.91 14.66 10.83
CA VAL A 46 4.38 14.56 10.79
C VAL A 46 4.82 13.80 12.02
N PHE A 47 5.56 12.74 11.80
CA PHE A 47 6.05 11.90 12.89
C PHE A 47 7.49 11.45 12.60
N HIS A 48 8.16 10.95 13.63
CA HIS A 48 9.51 10.38 13.51
C HIS A 48 9.61 9.15 14.41
N ASN A 49 9.99 8.02 13.83
CA ASN A 49 10.31 6.81 14.56
C ASN A 49 11.26 5.93 13.76
N SER A 50 12.12 5.19 14.45
CA SER A 50 13.01 4.21 13.83
C SER A 50 12.37 2.83 13.61
N SER A 51 11.16 2.60 14.14
CA SER A 51 10.43 1.33 14.06
C SER A 51 9.26 1.39 13.07
N ASN A 52 9.33 0.58 12.01
CA ASN A 52 8.26 0.36 11.02
C ASN A 52 6.92 -0.02 11.67
N ALA A 53 6.94 -0.83 12.73
CA ALA A 53 5.73 -1.22 13.44
C ALA A 53 4.97 -0.01 14.03
N VAL A 54 5.67 1.02 14.53
CA VAL A 54 5.00 2.22 15.06
C VAL A 54 4.36 3.04 13.93
N TRP A 55 5.02 3.11 12.77
CA TRP A 55 4.50 3.82 11.60
C TRP A 55 3.18 3.24 11.10
N ASN A 56 3.11 1.92 11.02
CA ASN A 56 1.93 1.25 10.52
C ASN A 56 0.77 1.31 11.49
N VAL A 57 1.04 1.21 12.80
CA VAL A 57 0.04 1.43 13.84
C VAL A 57 -0.60 2.82 13.75
N ILE A 58 0.20 3.84 13.38
CA ILE A 58 -0.33 5.19 13.16
C ILE A 58 -1.21 5.26 11.91
N GLN A 59 -0.75 4.68 10.78
CA GLN A 59 -1.54 4.64 9.54
C GLN A 59 -2.85 3.88 9.71
N GLU A 60 -2.80 2.71 10.35
CA GLU A 60 -3.95 1.91 10.73
C GLU A 60 -4.91 2.71 11.62
N GLY A 61 -4.40 3.39 12.64
CA GLY A 61 -5.22 4.24 13.50
C GLY A 61 -5.97 5.33 12.72
N MET A 62 -5.37 5.90 11.66
CA MET A 62 -6.04 6.87 10.79
C MET A 62 -7.13 6.20 9.95
N LEU A 63 -6.80 5.06 9.34
CA LEU A 63 -7.69 4.28 8.49
C LEU A 63 -8.92 3.79 9.28
N ALA A 64 -8.71 3.22 10.46
CA ALA A 64 -9.77 2.78 11.37
C ALA A 64 -10.60 3.95 11.92
N ALA A 65 -10.07 5.17 11.94
CA ALA A 65 -10.82 6.38 12.27
C ALA A 65 -11.66 6.92 11.10
N GLY A 66 -11.54 6.35 9.90
CA GLY A 66 -12.30 6.70 8.70
C GLY A 66 -11.58 7.62 7.71
N PHE A 67 -10.32 7.97 7.97
CA PHE A 67 -9.51 8.71 7.00
C PHE A 67 -9.06 7.82 5.84
N VAL A 68 -8.82 8.45 4.69
CA VAL A 68 -8.13 7.82 3.56
C VAL A 68 -6.73 8.42 3.45
N VAL A 69 -5.71 7.57 3.56
CA VAL A 69 -4.32 7.96 3.35
C VAL A 69 -4.10 8.20 1.86
N ALA A 70 -3.65 9.39 1.51
CA ALA A 70 -3.49 9.83 0.13
C ALA A 70 -2.05 10.02 -0.31
N ASP A 71 -1.11 10.16 0.64
CA ASP A 71 0.30 10.32 0.33
C ASP A 71 1.15 10.06 1.59
N VAL A 72 2.28 9.39 1.42
CA VAL A 72 3.29 9.17 2.47
C VAL A 72 4.65 9.56 1.92
N ARG A 73 5.24 10.61 2.48
CA ARG A 73 6.54 11.14 2.05
C ARG A 73 7.55 11.14 3.18
N THR A 74 8.83 11.14 2.83
CA THR A 74 9.91 11.47 3.77
C THR A 74 10.18 12.98 3.76
N LEU A 75 10.43 13.55 4.93
CA LEU A 75 10.84 14.94 5.15
C LEU A 75 12.28 14.93 5.66
N ASP A 76 13.18 15.46 4.84
CA ASP A 76 14.56 15.71 5.21
C ASP A 76 14.69 17.11 5.83
N LYS A 77 14.97 17.16 7.14
CA LYS A 77 15.07 18.40 7.90
C LYS A 77 16.38 19.18 7.67
N GLN A 78 17.33 18.64 6.89
CA GLN A 78 18.67 19.19 6.59
C GLN A 78 19.59 19.45 7.79
N GLN A 79 19.07 19.82 8.97
CA GLN A 79 19.81 20.06 10.20
C GLN A 79 19.43 19.00 11.24
N GLY A 80 20.31 18.00 11.44
CA GLY A 80 20.13 16.96 12.44
C GLY A 80 20.45 17.47 13.86
N SER A 81 19.70 17.02 14.86
CA SER A 81 20.09 17.22 16.26
C SER A 81 21.39 16.44 16.57
N PHE A 82 22.14 16.84 17.60
CA PHE A 82 23.41 16.20 18.00
C PHE A 82 23.32 14.66 18.21
N ARG A 83 22.12 14.09 18.46
CA ARG A 83 21.89 12.64 18.56
C ARG A 83 21.63 11.93 17.22
N GLN A 84 21.25 12.66 16.17
CA GLN A 84 21.05 12.11 14.82
C GLN A 84 22.38 11.99 14.04
N VAL A 85 23.44 12.63 14.52
CA VAL A 85 24.79 12.55 13.93
C VAL A 85 25.52 11.26 14.36
N THR A 86 25.17 10.69 15.52
CA THR A 86 25.89 9.55 16.14
C THR A 86 25.21 8.20 15.99
N SER A 87 24.01 8.11 15.41
CA SER A 87 23.28 6.85 15.23
C SER A 87 23.06 6.52 13.75
N SER A 88 23.17 5.24 13.39
CA SER A 88 22.85 4.66 12.08
C SER A 88 21.34 4.54 11.81
N ALA A 89 20.52 5.29 12.56
CA ALA A 89 19.06 5.29 12.45
C ALA A 89 18.60 6.10 11.22
N VAL A 90 17.47 5.68 10.64
CA VAL A 90 16.82 6.35 9.51
C VAL A 90 16.63 7.84 9.82
N LYS A 91 17.17 8.71 8.95
CA LYS A 91 17.40 10.15 9.21
C LYS A 91 16.24 11.07 8.84
N GLN A 92 15.11 10.54 8.36
CA GLN A 92 14.03 11.33 7.78
C GLN A 92 12.73 11.12 8.54
N ASP A 93 11.99 12.21 8.75
CA ASP A 93 10.63 12.17 9.29
C ASP A 93 9.69 11.68 8.19
N LEU A 94 8.55 11.07 8.53
CA LEU A 94 7.51 10.82 7.54
C LEU A 94 6.37 11.81 7.72
N VAL A 95 5.83 12.20 6.59
CA VAL A 95 4.69 13.09 6.43
C VAL A 95 3.59 12.26 5.79
N ILE A 96 2.56 11.95 6.57
CA ILE A 96 1.38 11.21 6.12
C ILE A 96 0.29 12.23 5.88
N SER A 97 -0.17 12.33 4.63
CA SER A 97 -1.31 13.16 4.28
C SER A 97 -2.53 12.28 4.09
N ALA A 98 -3.61 12.62 4.80
CA ALA A 98 -4.85 11.87 4.78
C ALA A 98 -6.04 12.82 4.70
N TYR A 99 -7.10 12.41 4.03
CA TYR A 99 -8.32 13.20 3.91
C TYR A 99 -9.52 12.50 4.52
N LYS A 100 -10.44 13.30 5.04
CA LYS A 100 -11.78 12.84 5.41
C LYS A 100 -12.62 12.81 4.14
N PRO A 101 -13.20 11.65 3.76
CA PRO A 101 -14.05 11.56 2.57
C PRO A 101 -15.20 12.57 2.58
N ALA A 102 -15.67 12.94 1.39
CA ALA A 102 -16.84 13.80 1.26
C ALA A 102 -18.11 13.06 1.73
N GLU A 103 -19.03 13.77 2.37
CA GLU A 103 -20.26 13.18 2.93
C GLU A 103 -21.16 12.59 1.83
N ALA A 104 -21.35 13.34 0.74
CA ALA A 104 -22.11 12.86 -0.42
C ALA A 104 -21.49 11.60 -1.07
N PHE A 105 -20.17 11.42 -0.94
CA PHE A 105 -19.50 10.21 -1.40
C PHE A 105 -19.76 9.04 -0.44
N GLU A 106 -19.67 9.24 0.88
CA GLU A 106 -19.98 8.19 1.88
C GLU A 106 -21.45 7.73 1.80
N GLU A 107 -22.38 8.64 1.54
CA GLU A 107 -23.79 8.31 1.30
C GLU A 107 -23.97 7.39 0.08
N ARG A 108 -23.35 7.75 -1.04
CA ARG A 108 -23.41 6.97 -2.28
C ARG A 108 -22.71 5.63 -2.15
N PHE A 109 -21.54 5.62 -1.50
CA PHE A 109 -20.78 4.41 -1.30
C PHE A 109 -21.56 3.40 -0.46
N ARG A 110 -22.32 3.84 0.56
CA ARG A 110 -23.18 2.94 1.34
C ARG A 110 -24.20 2.18 0.49
N THR A 111 -24.70 2.75 -0.59
CA THR A 111 -25.64 2.07 -1.50
C THR A 111 -24.96 1.19 -2.54
N GLU A 112 -23.71 1.50 -2.88
CA GLU A 112 -22.92 0.80 -3.92
C GLU A 112 -21.86 -0.16 -3.33
N ALA A 113 -21.77 -0.24 -2.00
CA ALA A 113 -20.76 -1.01 -1.29
C ALA A 113 -20.76 -2.47 -1.74
N GLY A 114 -19.60 -2.95 -2.19
CA GLY A 114 -19.46 -4.32 -2.67
C GLY A 114 -19.80 -4.55 -4.14
N THR A 115 -20.14 -3.50 -4.89
CA THR A 115 -20.41 -3.55 -6.33
C THR A 115 -19.26 -2.93 -7.13
N GLU A 116 -19.10 -3.30 -8.41
CA GLU A 116 -18.10 -2.67 -9.29
C GLU A 116 -18.24 -1.14 -9.33
N GLU A 117 -19.47 -0.62 -9.30
CA GLU A 117 -19.71 0.82 -9.30
C GLU A 117 -19.15 1.48 -8.04
N GLY A 118 -19.31 0.85 -6.87
CA GLY A 118 -18.70 1.32 -5.62
C GLY A 118 -17.17 1.42 -5.69
N ALA A 119 -16.53 0.46 -6.37
CA ALA A 119 -15.08 0.50 -6.61
C ALA A 119 -14.68 1.69 -7.49
N TRP A 120 -15.40 1.94 -8.59
CA TRP A 120 -15.11 3.08 -9.47
C TRP A 120 -15.48 4.43 -8.85
N THR A 121 -16.52 4.49 -8.03
CA THR A 121 -16.91 5.65 -7.23
C THR A 121 -15.80 6.02 -6.26
N PHE A 122 -15.18 5.05 -5.59
CA PHE A 122 -13.98 5.28 -4.77
C PHE A 122 -12.81 5.83 -5.61
N VAL A 123 -12.46 5.19 -6.73
CA VAL A 123 -11.31 5.63 -7.55
C VAL A 123 -11.47 7.08 -8.03
N ARG A 124 -12.67 7.46 -8.48
CA ARG A 124 -12.96 8.83 -8.89
C ARG A 124 -12.80 9.83 -7.75
N GLN A 125 -13.41 9.53 -6.59
CA GLN A 125 -13.26 10.35 -5.39
C GLN A 125 -11.80 10.47 -4.98
N HIS A 126 -11.04 9.38 -5.05
CA HIS A 126 -9.64 9.40 -4.64
C HIS A 126 -8.78 10.23 -5.60
N LEU A 127 -8.93 10.05 -6.92
CA LEU A 127 -8.23 10.85 -7.93
C LEU A 127 -8.58 12.34 -7.87
N ASP A 128 -9.83 12.68 -7.52
CA ASP A 128 -10.27 14.06 -7.29
C ASP A 128 -9.53 14.72 -6.12
N GLN A 129 -9.22 13.94 -5.07
CA GLN A 129 -8.50 14.43 -3.91
C GLN A 129 -6.99 14.56 -4.18
N LEU A 130 -6.41 13.71 -5.02
CA LEU A 130 -4.97 13.75 -5.29
C LEU A 130 -4.57 15.01 -6.07
N PRO A 131 -3.39 15.61 -5.78
CA PRO A 131 -2.87 16.73 -6.59
C PRO A 131 -2.74 16.32 -8.05
N VAL A 132 -3.08 17.21 -8.99
CA VAL A 132 -2.95 16.94 -10.44
C VAL A 132 -1.49 17.05 -10.88
N VAL A 133 -0.81 18.10 -10.41
CA VAL A 133 0.61 18.38 -10.71
C VAL A 133 1.37 18.64 -9.41
N VAL A 134 2.56 18.05 -9.29
CA VAL A 134 3.54 18.41 -8.26
C VAL A 134 4.82 18.83 -8.98
N GLU A 135 5.27 20.05 -8.75
CA GLU A 135 6.48 20.59 -9.38
C GLU A 135 7.62 20.67 -8.38
N ARG A 136 8.79 20.16 -8.75
CA ARG A 136 9.98 20.21 -7.89
C ARG A 136 11.22 20.48 -8.73
N GLY A 137 11.88 21.62 -8.53
CA GLY A 137 13.13 21.91 -9.25
C GLY A 137 12.96 22.02 -10.77
N GLY A 138 11.80 22.49 -11.26
CA GLY A 138 11.54 22.68 -12.69
C GLY A 138 11.15 21.43 -13.45
N ILE A 139 10.82 20.33 -12.77
CA ILE A 139 10.31 19.09 -13.36
C ILE A 139 8.95 18.73 -12.75
N VAL A 140 8.12 18.03 -13.53
CA VAL A 140 6.88 17.44 -13.02
C VAL A 140 7.27 16.16 -12.28
N GLU A 141 7.01 16.13 -10.98
CA GLU A 141 7.21 14.96 -10.14
C GLU A 141 6.09 13.94 -10.42
N ARG A 142 6.48 12.69 -10.59
CA ARG A 142 5.51 11.61 -10.74
C ARG A 142 4.80 11.35 -9.41
N ILE A 143 3.47 11.25 -9.44
CA ILE A 143 2.64 11.03 -8.26
C ILE A 143 2.30 9.55 -8.17
N ALA A 144 3.01 8.81 -7.31
CA ALA A 144 2.85 7.36 -7.18
C ALA A 144 1.39 6.95 -6.91
N GLU A 145 0.66 7.71 -6.08
CA GLU A 145 -0.72 7.41 -5.68
C GLU A 145 -1.73 7.54 -6.84
N ARG A 146 -1.32 8.09 -8.01
CA ARG A 146 -2.11 8.05 -9.25
C ARG A 146 -1.83 6.83 -10.11
N GLN A 147 -0.92 5.93 -9.73
CA GLN A 147 -0.61 4.72 -10.47
C GLN A 147 -1.70 3.66 -10.26
N PRO A 148 -2.07 2.88 -11.30
CA PRO A 148 -3.16 1.90 -11.21
C PRO A 148 -3.06 0.91 -10.04
N PHE A 149 -1.87 0.41 -9.75
CA PHE A 149 -1.67 -0.58 -8.67
C PHE A 149 -1.89 0.01 -7.28
N LEU A 150 -1.38 1.21 -7.01
CA LEU A 150 -1.62 1.87 -5.73
C LEU A 150 -3.09 2.28 -5.59
N LEU A 151 -3.73 2.75 -6.66
CA LEU A 151 -5.18 3.01 -6.65
C LEU A 151 -6.00 1.75 -6.34
N PHE A 152 -5.60 0.59 -6.87
CA PHE A 152 -6.24 -0.69 -6.55
C PHE A 152 -6.09 -1.03 -5.07
N ASP A 153 -4.87 -0.90 -4.51
CA ASP A 153 -4.62 -1.16 -3.09
C ASP A 153 -5.44 -0.24 -2.18
N ARG A 154 -5.51 1.05 -2.50
CA ARG A 154 -6.33 2.03 -1.77
C ARG A 154 -7.81 1.67 -1.84
N MET A 155 -8.28 1.19 -3.00
CA MET A 155 -9.66 0.74 -3.18
C MET A 155 -9.95 -0.49 -2.33
N VAL A 156 -9.08 -1.50 -2.34
CA VAL A 156 -9.20 -2.71 -1.51
C VAL A 156 -9.26 -2.36 -0.03
N ALA A 157 -8.32 -1.55 0.45
CA ALA A 157 -8.26 -1.14 1.85
C ALA A 157 -9.52 -0.38 2.27
N PHE A 158 -9.99 0.54 1.43
CA PHE A 158 -11.21 1.30 1.68
C PHE A 158 -12.45 0.42 1.82
N HIS A 159 -12.61 -0.60 0.97
CA HIS A 159 -13.74 -1.52 1.01
C HIS A 159 -13.71 -2.39 2.26
N ILE A 160 -12.56 -2.98 2.58
CA ILE A 160 -12.41 -3.88 3.73
C ILE A 160 -12.69 -3.14 5.04
N GLN A 161 -12.18 -1.91 5.20
CA GLN A 161 -12.45 -1.08 6.38
C GLN A 161 -13.92 -0.71 6.56
N ARG A 162 -14.68 -0.66 5.46
CA ARG A 162 -16.13 -0.43 5.48
C ARG A 162 -16.93 -1.73 5.50
N ASN A 163 -16.27 -2.86 5.77
CA ASN A 163 -16.89 -4.18 5.78
C ASN A 163 -17.59 -4.55 4.45
N ALA A 164 -17.17 -3.93 3.35
CA ALA A 164 -17.69 -4.18 2.01
C ALA A 164 -16.89 -5.27 1.30
N THR A 165 -17.53 -6.03 0.41
CA THR A 165 -16.83 -6.97 -0.46
C THR A 165 -15.95 -6.22 -1.46
N VAL A 166 -14.80 -6.78 -1.84
CA VAL A 166 -13.99 -6.26 -2.93
C VAL A 166 -14.51 -6.85 -4.25
N PRO A 167 -15.09 -6.05 -5.16
CA PRO A 167 -15.84 -6.55 -6.32
C PRO A 167 -14.95 -6.88 -7.53
N LEU A 168 -13.71 -6.38 -7.56
CA LEU A 168 -12.81 -6.49 -8.71
C LEU A 168 -11.54 -7.27 -8.35
N SER A 169 -11.09 -8.13 -9.25
CA SER A 169 -9.70 -8.63 -9.26
C SER A 169 -8.75 -7.53 -9.74
N VAL A 170 -7.44 -7.72 -9.56
CA VAL A 170 -6.48 -6.73 -10.08
C VAL A 170 -6.50 -6.71 -11.61
N ALA A 171 -6.60 -7.86 -12.30
CA ALA A 171 -6.76 -7.87 -13.76
C ALA A 171 -8.03 -7.14 -14.24
N ALA A 172 -9.18 -7.39 -13.61
CA ALA A 172 -10.43 -6.71 -13.95
C ALA A 172 -10.33 -5.19 -13.70
N PHE A 173 -9.66 -4.78 -12.62
CA PHE A 173 -9.38 -3.39 -12.33
C PHE A 173 -8.47 -2.75 -13.39
N LEU A 174 -7.34 -3.37 -13.72
CA LEU A 174 -6.39 -2.86 -14.72
C LEU A 174 -7.03 -2.74 -16.12
N ALA A 175 -7.85 -3.73 -16.51
CA ALA A 175 -8.64 -3.64 -17.74
C ALA A 175 -9.70 -2.53 -17.67
N GLY A 176 -10.28 -2.32 -16.48
CA GLY A 176 -11.30 -1.32 -16.23
C GLY A 176 -10.80 0.12 -16.26
N VAL A 177 -9.57 0.39 -15.77
CA VAL A 177 -9.00 1.75 -15.73
C VAL A 177 -8.72 2.31 -17.12
N GLN A 178 -8.20 1.49 -18.03
CA GLN A 178 -7.89 1.91 -19.42
C GLN A 178 -9.13 2.40 -20.18
N ARG A 179 -10.32 1.94 -19.78
CA ARG A 179 -11.60 2.33 -20.41
C ARG A 179 -12.25 3.55 -19.76
N ARG A 180 -11.82 3.93 -18.55
CA ARG A 180 -12.52 4.90 -17.69
C ARG A 180 -11.74 6.17 -17.43
N PHE A 181 -10.41 6.11 -17.44
CA PHE A 181 -9.55 7.22 -17.05
C PHE A 181 -8.53 7.51 -18.16
N ALA A 182 -8.14 8.77 -18.26
CA ALA A 182 -7.04 9.15 -19.12
C ALA A 182 -5.72 8.77 -18.44
N GLU A 183 -4.80 8.19 -19.20
CA GLU A 183 -3.46 7.85 -18.73
C GLU A 183 -2.42 8.83 -19.28
N ARG A 184 -1.51 9.31 -18.42
CA ARG A 184 -0.32 10.08 -18.78
C ARG A 184 0.85 9.66 -17.91
N ASP A 185 1.98 9.33 -18.53
CA ASP A 185 3.22 8.92 -17.84
C ASP A 185 2.97 7.85 -16.75
N GLY A 186 2.09 6.89 -17.07
CA GLY A 186 1.66 5.79 -16.20
C GLY A 186 0.87 6.22 -14.96
N MET A 187 0.21 7.38 -14.99
CA MET A 187 -0.69 7.90 -13.96
C MET A 187 -2.09 8.10 -14.54
N LEU A 188 -3.11 7.90 -13.70
CA LEU A 188 -4.51 8.09 -14.06
C LEU A 188 -5.01 9.50 -13.69
N PHE A 189 -5.84 10.04 -14.57
CA PHE A 189 -6.44 11.36 -14.43
C PHE A 189 -7.93 11.32 -14.71
N LEU A 190 -8.68 12.16 -13.97
CA LEU A 190 -10.03 12.50 -14.35
C LEU A 190 -10.02 13.37 -15.62
N PRO A 191 -11.08 13.35 -16.45
CA PRO A 191 -11.10 14.06 -17.73
C PRO A 191 -10.80 15.56 -17.63
N ASP A 192 -11.27 16.21 -16.56
CA ASP A 192 -11.05 17.63 -16.25
C ASP A 192 -9.63 17.95 -15.75
N GLN A 193 -8.90 16.94 -15.26
CA GLN A 193 -7.51 17.08 -14.79
C GLN A 193 -6.47 16.97 -15.91
N VAL A 194 -6.85 16.42 -17.08
CA VAL A 194 -5.90 16.12 -18.17
C VAL A 194 -5.24 17.37 -18.72
N GLN A 195 -6.03 18.43 -18.96
CA GLN A 195 -5.51 19.67 -19.54
C GLN A 195 -4.46 20.31 -18.64
N GLU A 196 -4.74 20.42 -17.34
CA GLU A 196 -3.81 20.98 -16.35
C GLU A 196 -2.47 20.21 -16.34
N TYR A 197 -2.53 18.87 -16.37
CA TYR A 197 -1.34 18.05 -16.41
C TYR A 197 -0.53 18.22 -17.72
N ASP A 198 -1.21 18.16 -18.86
CA ASP A 198 -0.57 18.26 -20.18
C ASP A 198 0.11 19.64 -20.35
N GLU A 199 -0.49 20.73 -19.85
CA GLU A 199 0.11 22.08 -19.84
C GLU A 199 1.39 22.14 -18.97
N ALA A 200 1.35 21.58 -17.76
CA ALA A 200 2.51 21.55 -16.88
C ALA A 200 3.66 20.71 -17.45
N ARG A 201 3.32 19.56 -18.06
CA ARG A 201 4.29 18.67 -18.72
C ARG A 201 5.00 19.35 -19.88
N LEU A 202 4.25 20.06 -20.74
CA LEU A 202 4.82 20.83 -21.85
C LEU A 202 5.76 21.93 -21.36
N ARG A 203 5.44 22.59 -20.25
CA ARG A 203 6.27 23.64 -19.67
C ARG A 203 7.60 23.12 -19.12
N LEU A 204 7.63 21.91 -18.55
CA LEU A 204 8.74 21.44 -17.71
C LEU A 204 9.59 20.32 -18.35
N SER A 205 9.19 19.78 -19.51
CA SER A 205 9.98 18.91 -20.42
C SER A 205 10.61 17.62 -19.86
N GLN A 206 10.67 17.39 -18.53
CA GLN A 206 11.18 16.17 -17.91
C GLN A 206 10.30 15.75 -16.71
N VAL A 207 10.03 14.44 -16.64
CA VAL A 207 9.38 13.77 -15.49
C VAL A 207 10.45 12.96 -14.78
N ALA A 208 10.73 13.24 -13.51
CA ALA A 208 11.73 12.46 -12.76
C ALA A 208 11.22 11.06 -12.41
N GLN A 209 12.12 10.08 -12.50
CA GLN A 209 11.92 8.75 -11.93
C GLN A 209 12.19 8.79 -10.41
N ILE A 210 11.34 8.14 -9.63
CA ILE A 210 11.50 8.03 -8.18
C ILE A 210 12.46 6.85 -7.89
N PRO A 211 13.58 7.05 -7.18
CA PRO A 211 14.42 5.94 -6.73
C PRO A 211 13.61 4.98 -5.85
N MET A 212 13.54 3.70 -6.21
CA MET A 212 12.76 2.69 -5.49
C MET A 212 13.69 1.66 -4.85
N ILE A 213 13.49 1.40 -3.56
CA ILE A 213 14.22 0.37 -2.80
C ILE A 213 13.33 -0.87 -2.73
N VAL A 214 13.92 -2.05 -2.92
CA VAL A 214 13.20 -3.33 -2.79
C VAL A 214 13.33 -3.84 -1.36
N THR A 215 12.20 -3.89 -0.65
CA THR A 215 12.11 -4.32 0.76
C THR A 215 11.17 -5.51 1.01
N ASP A 216 10.34 -5.88 0.05
CA ASP A 216 9.46 -7.04 0.08
C ASP A 216 9.08 -7.43 -1.36
N GLU A 217 8.27 -8.48 -1.54
CA GLU A 217 7.83 -8.90 -2.88
C GLU A 217 7.02 -7.81 -3.60
N LYS A 218 6.15 -7.07 -2.90
CA LYS A 218 5.30 -6.04 -3.49
C LYS A 218 6.13 -4.88 -4.05
N ALA A 219 7.13 -4.43 -3.31
CA ALA A 219 8.12 -3.47 -3.76
C ALA A 219 8.96 -4.02 -4.92
N ALA A 220 9.34 -5.31 -4.88
CA ALA A 220 10.07 -5.97 -5.97
C ALA A 220 9.28 -5.97 -7.27
N ILE A 221 8.00 -6.35 -7.25
CA ILE A 221 7.14 -6.35 -8.44
C ILE A 221 6.95 -4.92 -8.96
N THR A 222 6.79 -3.94 -8.08
CA THR A 222 6.65 -2.53 -8.50
C THR A 222 7.93 -2.02 -9.17
N TRP A 223 9.10 -2.35 -8.60
CA TRP A 223 10.40 -2.05 -9.20
C TRP A 223 10.55 -2.71 -10.57
N LEU A 224 10.21 -4.00 -10.70
CA LEU A 224 10.28 -4.72 -11.97
C LEU A 224 9.38 -4.09 -13.03
N ARG A 225 8.16 -3.66 -12.67
CA ARG A 225 7.28 -2.94 -13.59
C ARG A 225 7.92 -1.64 -14.08
N GLN A 226 8.51 -0.84 -13.19
CA GLN A 226 9.18 0.40 -13.60
C GLN A 226 10.29 0.15 -14.63
N GLN A 227 11.00 -0.98 -14.54
CA GLN A 227 12.02 -1.35 -15.52
C GLN A 227 11.43 -1.84 -16.84
N LEU A 228 10.30 -2.56 -16.81
CA LEU A 228 9.78 -3.34 -17.94
C LEU A 228 8.65 -2.67 -18.71
N ASP A 229 7.95 -1.71 -18.12
CA ASP A 229 6.75 -1.10 -18.67
C ASP A 229 7.06 0.18 -19.46
N PRO A 230 6.83 0.22 -20.79
CA PRO A 230 7.02 1.42 -21.59
C PRO A 230 6.23 2.63 -21.10
N ALA A 231 5.05 2.44 -20.50
CA ALA A 231 4.24 3.54 -19.96
C ALA A 231 4.93 4.21 -18.74
N LEU A 232 5.86 3.49 -18.09
CA LEU A 232 6.64 3.98 -16.95
C LEU A 232 8.04 4.47 -17.37
N GLY A 233 8.34 4.48 -18.68
CA GLY A 233 9.68 4.77 -19.21
C GLY A 233 10.63 3.56 -19.19
N GLY A 234 10.11 2.37 -18.91
CA GLY A 234 10.83 1.11 -19.00
C GLY A 234 10.86 0.54 -20.42
N THR A 235 11.42 -0.66 -20.57
CA THR A 235 11.48 -1.39 -21.84
C THR A 235 11.56 -2.89 -21.55
N PRO A 236 11.14 -3.77 -22.47
CA PRO A 236 11.42 -5.20 -22.32
C PRO A 236 12.92 -5.48 -22.17
N LEU A 237 13.28 -6.26 -21.15
CA LEU A 237 14.67 -6.57 -20.78
C LEU A 237 14.88 -8.06 -20.54
N THR A 238 16.08 -8.55 -20.85
CA THR A 238 16.48 -9.93 -20.53
C THR A 238 16.78 -10.10 -19.05
N TYR A 239 16.76 -11.35 -18.57
CA TYR A 239 17.15 -11.67 -17.18
C TYR A 239 18.55 -11.12 -16.82
N GLN A 240 19.50 -11.19 -17.75
CA GLN A 240 20.88 -10.73 -17.54
C GLN A 240 21.00 -9.21 -17.38
N GLU A 241 20.07 -8.44 -17.97
CA GLU A 241 20.03 -6.99 -17.82
C GLU A 241 19.34 -6.57 -16.51
N ILE A 242 18.34 -7.34 -16.07
CA ILE A 242 17.56 -7.06 -14.86
C ILE A 242 18.35 -7.42 -13.60
N GLN A 243 18.98 -8.60 -13.58
CA GLN A 243 19.56 -9.18 -12.36
C GLN A 243 20.59 -8.27 -11.66
N PRO A 244 21.58 -7.66 -12.34
CA PRO A 244 22.58 -6.83 -11.66
C PRO A 244 21.96 -5.58 -11.01
N ARG A 245 20.97 -4.97 -11.67
CA ARG A 245 20.25 -3.79 -11.16
C ARG A 245 19.39 -4.17 -9.96
N PHE A 246 18.66 -5.28 -10.07
CA PHE A 246 17.83 -5.79 -8.99
C PHE A 246 18.65 -6.08 -7.72
N LEU A 247 19.81 -6.73 -7.86
CA LEU A 247 20.71 -6.99 -6.72
C LEU A 247 21.29 -5.73 -6.10
N THR A 248 21.41 -4.64 -6.86
CA THR A 248 21.90 -3.35 -6.34
C THR A 248 20.85 -2.66 -5.47
N ASP A 249 19.58 -2.73 -5.86
CA ASP A 249 18.47 -2.09 -5.15
C ASP A 249 17.82 -2.99 -4.08
N LEU A 250 18.18 -4.28 -4.06
CA LEU A 250 17.73 -5.24 -3.07
C LEU A 250 18.43 -5.00 -1.72
N ARG A 251 17.63 -4.63 -0.71
CA ARG A 251 18.11 -4.63 0.68
C ARG A 251 17.86 -5.97 1.33
N GLN A 252 18.71 -6.31 2.31
CA GLN A 252 18.52 -7.52 3.11
C GLN A 252 17.20 -7.41 3.89
N VAL A 253 16.21 -8.21 3.52
CA VAL A 253 14.92 -8.27 4.20
C VAL A 253 15.00 -9.34 5.28
N LYS A 254 14.91 -8.93 6.55
CA LYS A 254 14.85 -9.91 7.65
C LYS A 254 13.49 -10.58 7.62
N GLN A 255 13.45 -11.91 7.80
CA GLN A 255 12.21 -12.66 8.06
C GLN A 255 11.15 -12.58 6.93
N GLU A 256 11.60 -12.34 5.70
CA GLU A 256 10.79 -12.41 4.48
C GLU A 256 11.31 -13.54 3.59
N GLU A 257 10.43 -14.44 3.15
CA GLU A 257 10.76 -15.48 2.15
C GLU A 257 10.52 -14.93 0.74
N LEU A 258 11.36 -13.97 0.35
CA LEU A 258 11.28 -13.38 -0.99
C LEU A 258 11.54 -14.46 -2.05
N PRO A 259 10.65 -14.63 -3.05
CA PRO A 259 10.89 -15.56 -4.15
C PRO A 259 12.12 -15.16 -4.97
N GLU A 260 12.69 -16.12 -5.70
CA GLU A 260 13.77 -15.83 -6.65
C GLU A 260 13.31 -14.85 -7.73
N LEU A 261 14.24 -14.05 -8.27
CA LEU A 261 13.94 -13.06 -9.31
C LEU A 261 13.23 -13.71 -10.52
N ARG A 262 13.68 -14.91 -10.91
CA ARG A 262 13.07 -15.66 -12.03
C ARG A 262 11.63 -16.07 -11.72
N ASP A 263 11.34 -16.46 -10.49
CA ASP A 263 9.98 -16.82 -10.07
C ASP A 263 9.09 -15.58 -10.06
N MET A 264 9.57 -14.46 -9.52
CA MET A 264 8.83 -13.20 -9.56
C MET A 264 8.55 -12.73 -11.00
N LEU A 265 9.53 -12.86 -11.91
CA LEU A 265 9.36 -12.55 -13.32
C LEU A 265 8.30 -13.44 -13.97
N SER A 266 8.45 -14.76 -13.87
CA SER A 266 7.52 -15.74 -14.46
C SER A 266 6.11 -15.69 -13.88
N GLN A 267 5.93 -15.20 -12.66
CA GLN A 267 4.61 -15.07 -12.03
C GLN A 267 3.89 -13.75 -12.37
N ASN A 268 4.59 -12.73 -12.89
CA ASN A 268 4.03 -11.39 -13.05
C ASN A 268 4.20 -10.79 -14.45
N PHE A 269 5.10 -11.35 -15.25
CA PHE A 269 5.48 -10.86 -16.57
C PHE A 269 5.52 -12.01 -17.58
N LEU A 270 5.58 -11.67 -18.87
CA LEU A 270 5.75 -12.63 -19.95
C LEU A 270 7.11 -12.48 -20.60
N GLU A 271 7.62 -13.56 -21.17
CA GLU A 271 8.88 -13.60 -21.88
C GLU A 271 8.61 -13.67 -23.39
N ASP A 272 9.27 -12.83 -24.18
CA ASP A 272 9.19 -12.86 -25.64
C ASP A 272 10.09 -13.95 -26.26
N ALA A 273 10.03 -14.12 -27.58
CA ALA A 273 10.80 -15.16 -28.28
C ALA A 273 12.34 -14.97 -28.20
N VAL A 274 12.82 -13.80 -27.76
CA VAL A 274 14.24 -13.49 -27.60
C VAL A 274 14.62 -13.33 -26.13
N HIS A 275 13.85 -13.93 -25.22
CA HIS A 275 14.12 -13.99 -23.78
C HIS A 275 14.07 -12.63 -23.05
N ARG A 276 13.29 -11.68 -23.55
CA ARG A 276 13.02 -10.41 -22.87
C ARG A 276 11.68 -10.47 -22.14
N TRP A 277 11.71 -10.08 -20.88
CA TRP A 277 10.53 -9.93 -20.03
C TRP A 277 9.79 -8.64 -20.37
N TYR A 278 8.46 -8.69 -20.38
CA TYR A 278 7.61 -7.53 -20.65
C TYR A 278 6.29 -7.63 -19.88
N VAL A 279 5.61 -6.48 -19.72
CA VAL A 279 4.31 -6.42 -19.06
C VAL A 279 3.23 -7.03 -19.95
N PRO A 280 2.46 -8.03 -19.47
CA PRO A 280 1.41 -8.65 -20.27
C PRO A 280 0.27 -7.68 -20.58
N ASP A 281 -0.32 -7.83 -21.77
CA ASP A 281 -1.61 -7.21 -22.10
C ASP A 281 -2.71 -7.71 -21.15
N PRO A 282 -3.79 -6.93 -20.91
CA PRO A 282 -4.80 -7.24 -19.90
C PRO A 282 -5.38 -8.66 -19.95
N GLY A 283 -5.62 -9.20 -21.15
CA GLY A 283 -6.15 -10.57 -21.30
C GLY A 283 -5.17 -11.66 -20.84
N LYS A 284 -3.88 -11.53 -21.17
CA LYS A 284 -2.86 -12.49 -20.72
C LYS A 284 -2.49 -12.28 -19.25
N ALA A 285 -2.67 -11.06 -18.75
CA ALA A 285 -2.44 -10.73 -17.34
C ALA A 285 -3.41 -11.49 -16.42
N GLU A 286 -4.66 -11.69 -16.84
CA GLU A 286 -5.66 -12.45 -16.08
C GLU A 286 -5.26 -13.93 -15.92
N ASP A 287 -4.89 -14.60 -17.01
CA ASP A 287 -4.42 -16.00 -16.97
C ASP A 287 -3.21 -16.15 -16.04
N LEU A 288 -2.26 -15.22 -16.15
CA LEU A 288 -1.07 -15.20 -15.31
C LEU A 288 -1.40 -14.96 -13.83
N GLU A 289 -2.35 -14.06 -13.53
CA GLU A 289 -2.84 -13.80 -12.19
C GLU A 289 -3.47 -15.05 -11.57
N GLN A 290 -4.26 -15.82 -12.34
CA GLN A 290 -4.87 -17.06 -11.84
C GLN A 290 -3.82 -18.10 -11.45
N ILE A 291 -2.78 -18.27 -12.28
CA ILE A 291 -1.66 -19.18 -11.98
C ILE A 291 -0.91 -18.71 -10.73
N ARG A 292 -0.55 -17.42 -10.67
CA ARG A 292 0.13 -16.81 -9.52
C ARG A 292 -0.71 -16.96 -8.25
N ARG A 293 -2.01 -16.67 -8.31
CA ARG A 293 -2.94 -16.80 -7.18
C ARG A 293 -2.97 -18.24 -6.66
N ARG A 294 -3.07 -19.23 -7.55
CA ARG A 294 -3.04 -20.65 -7.15
C ARG A 294 -1.75 -20.99 -6.42
N ASP A 295 -0.62 -20.48 -6.88
CA ASP A 295 0.69 -20.76 -6.28
C ASP A 295 0.85 -20.08 -4.91
N LEU A 296 0.38 -18.83 -4.79
CA LEU A 296 0.30 -18.10 -3.52
C LEU A 296 -0.60 -18.83 -2.50
N LEU A 297 -1.77 -19.33 -2.93
CA LEU A 297 -2.68 -20.08 -2.06
C LEU A 297 -2.11 -21.44 -1.64
N ARG A 298 -1.34 -22.10 -2.52
CA ARG A 298 -0.59 -23.31 -2.13
C ARG A 298 0.46 -23.00 -1.06
N ALA A 299 1.23 -21.93 -1.22
CA ALA A 299 2.20 -21.49 -0.20
C ALA A 299 1.50 -21.11 1.12
N TYR A 300 0.39 -20.40 1.04
CA TYR A 300 -0.44 -20.05 2.19
C TYR A 300 -0.93 -21.28 2.95
N GLN A 301 -1.41 -22.31 2.24
CA GLN A 301 -1.90 -23.53 2.87
C GLN A 301 -0.82 -24.24 3.69
N ILE A 302 0.43 -24.23 3.23
CA ILE A 302 1.57 -24.77 4.00
C ILE A 302 1.69 -24.05 5.34
N TYR A 303 1.49 -22.72 5.36
CA TYR A 303 1.51 -21.95 6.60
C TYR A 303 0.33 -22.32 7.50
N VAL A 304 -0.89 -22.42 6.95
CA VAL A 304 -2.10 -22.82 7.70
C VAL A 304 -1.91 -24.18 8.37
N ASP A 305 -1.43 -25.18 7.63
CA ASP A 305 -1.23 -26.56 8.11
C ASP A 305 -0.04 -26.71 9.07
N GLY A 306 0.90 -25.76 9.00
CA GLY A 306 2.05 -25.71 9.89
C GLY A 306 1.68 -25.50 11.36
N LYS A 307 2.63 -25.75 12.25
CA LYS A 307 2.48 -25.54 13.70
C LYS A 307 3.51 -24.55 14.23
N GLY A 308 3.16 -23.85 15.30
CA GLY A 308 4.06 -22.91 15.97
C GLY A 308 4.19 -21.56 15.28
N LYS A 309 5.12 -20.74 15.77
CA LYS A 309 5.32 -19.35 15.32
C LYS A 309 5.90 -19.30 13.91
N LEU A 310 5.29 -18.47 13.06
CA LEU A 310 5.69 -18.25 11.67
C LEU A 310 6.74 -17.13 11.61
N ARG A 311 8.01 -17.50 11.85
CA ARG A 311 9.13 -16.53 11.96
C ARG A 311 9.66 -16.01 10.62
N SER A 312 9.41 -16.75 9.55
CA SER A 312 9.78 -16.42 8.17
C SER A 312 8.64 -16.90 7.30
N PHE A 313 8.20 -16.08 6.38
CA PHE A 313 7.11 -16.38 5.45
C PHE A 313 7.18 -15.44 4.25
N ARG A 314 6.55 -15.84 3.14
CA ARG A 314 6.32 -15.02 1.97
C ARG A 314 5.11 -14.14 2.26
N SER A 315 5.32 -12.83 2.46
CA SER A 315 4.25 -11.94 2.89
C SER A 315 3.10 -11.89 1.89
N GLU A 316 3.41 -11.92 0.59
CA GLU A 316 2.41 -11.92 -0.46
C GLU A 316 1.49 -13.15 -0.41
N ALA A 317 2.00 -14.33 -0.02
CA ALA A 317 1.19 -15.53 0.12
C ALA A 317 0.21 -15.39 1.30
N VAL A 318 0.64 -14.78 2.41
CA VAL A 318 -0.24 -14.48 3.54
C VAL A 318 -1.31 -13.46 3.16
N ARG A 319 -0.97 -12.37 2.45
CA ARG A 319 -1.95 -11.38 1.95
C ARG A 319 -2.98 -12.04 1.03
N ALA A 320 -2.53 -12.86 0.08
CA ALA A 320 -3.41 -13.56 -0.85
C ALA A 320 -4.34 -14.55 -0.13
N GLY A 321 -3.83 -15.29 0.84
CA GLY A 321 -4.61 -16.20 1.67
C GLY A 321 -5.60 -15.50 2.58
N PHE A 322 -5.22 -14.39 3.21
CA PHE A 322 -6.13 -13.56 4.01
C PHE A 322 -7.25 -12.97 3.17
N ALA A 323 -6.94 -12.44 1.98
CA ALA A 323 -7.94 -11.96 1.04
C ALA A 323 -8.92 -13.07 0.63
N ASP A 324 -8.41 -14.28 0.36
CA ASP A 324 -9.23 -15.43 -0.01
C ASP A 324 -10.11 -15.93 1.16
N ALA A 325 -9.53 -16.10 2.34
CA ALA A 325 -10.23 -16.50 3.55
C ALA A 325 -11.31 -15.49 3.93
N TYR A 326 -11.01 -14.18 3.85
CA TYR A 326 -11.96 -13.11 4.16
C TYR A 326 -13.16 -13.15 3.22
N ARG A 327 -12.90 -13.28 1.91
CA ARG A 327 -13.95 -13.40 0.89
C ARG A 327 -14.85 -14.62 1.10
N GLN A 328 -14.28 -15.73 1.57
CA GLN A 328 -15.01 -16.97 1.84
C GLN A 328 -15.63 -17.03 3.25
N GLY A 329 -15.50 -15.96 4.06
CA GLY A 329 -16.01 -15.94 5.43
C GLY A 329 -15.24 -16.81 6.41
N ARG A 330 -14.03 -17.27 6.05
CA ARG A 330 -13.15 -18.10 6.90
C ARG A 330 -12.36 -17.23 7.90
N PHE A 331 -13.05 -16.37 8.64
CA PHE A 331 -12.43 -15.37 9.53
C PHE A 331 -11.57 -16.00 10.63
N ALA A 332 -12.01 -17.14 11.21
CA ALA A 332 -11.25 -17.86 12.22
C ALA A 332 -9.88 -18.37 11.72
N GLU A 333 -9.74 -18.61 10.42
CA GLU A 333 -8.45 -18.99 9.83
C GLU A 333 -7.46 -17.83 9.79
N ILE A 334 -7.95 -16.64 9.44
CA ILE A 334 -7.15 -15.40 9.46
C ILE A 334 -6.63 -15.15 10.86
N VAL A 335 -7.52 -15.16 11.86
CA VAL A 335 -7.16 -14.95 13.28
C VAL A 335 -6.11 -15.95 13.74
N ARG A 336 -6.35 -17.26 13.52
CA ARG A 336 -5.42 -18.32 13.96
C ARG A 336 -4.04 -18.22 13.31
N LEU A 337 -3.96 -17.86 12.02
CA LEU A 337 -2.67 -17.71 11.37
C LEU A 337 -1.96 -16.42 11.81
N ALA A 338 -2.70 -15.31 11.94
CA ALA A 338 -2.16 -14.03 12.39
C ALA A 338 -1.55 -14.13 13.80
N GLU A 339 -2.17 -14.87 14.73
CA GLU A 339 -1.63 -15.12 16.07
C GLU A 339 -0.29 -15.89 16.07
N ARG A 340 0.00 -16.62 14.99
CA ARG A 340 1.28 -17.33 14.81
C ARG A 340 2.36 -16.41 14.24
N ILE A 341 1.99 -15.32 13.58
CA ILE A 341 2.92 -14.31 13.07
C ILE A 341 3.41 -13.46 14.26
N PRO A 342 4.72 -13.16 14.37
CA PRO A 342 5.21 -12.23 15.38
C PRO A 342 4.47 -10.89 15.29
N GLY A 343 3.94 -10.38 16.41
CA GLY A 343 3.11 -9.17 16.41
C GLY A 343 3.76 -7.95 15.75
N GLU A 344 5.09 -7.79 15.90
CA GLU A 344 5.86 -6.75 15.20
C GLU A 344 5.78 -6.89 13.67
N ARG A 345 5.82 -8.12 13.14
CA ARG A 345 5.74 -8.41 11.70
C ARG A 345 4.33 -8.22 11.16
N LEU A 346 3.31 -8.64 11.92
CA LEU A 346 1.92 -8.39 11.55
C LEU A 346 1.65 -6.88 11.49
N GLN A 347 2.19 -6.13 12.46
CA GLN A 347 2.11 -4.67 12.47
C GLN A 347 2.92 -4.02 11.35
N GLU A 348 3.99 -4.65 10.86
CA GLU A 348 4.78 -4.17 9.71
C GLU A 348 4.05 -4.27 8.36
N ASP A 349 2.90 -4.96 8.30
CA ASP A 349 2.11 -5.15 7.09
C ASP A 349 0.67 -4.62 7.25
N PRO A 350 0.37 -3.41 6.76
CA PRO A 350 -0.95 -2.80 6.91
C PRO A 350 -2.09 -3.63 6.30
N ASP A 351 -1.83 -4.36 5.21
CA ASP A 351 -2.85 -5.16 4.54
C ASP A 351 -3.20 -6.38 5.41
N MET A 352 -2.20 -7.09 5.93
CA MET A 352 -2.43 -8.25 6.82
C MET A 352 -3.11 -7.86 8.12
N LEU A 353 -2.66 -6.77 8.72
CA LEU A 353 -3.20 -6.26 9.97
C LEU A 353 -4.67 -5.85 9.81
N MET A 354 -4.99 -5.14 8.72
CA MET A 354 -6.36 -4.79 8.37
C MET A 354 -7.25 -6.03 8.24
N TYR A 355 -6.79 -7.09 7.56
CA TYR A 355 -7.57 -8.34 7.47
C TYR A 355 -7.76 -9.00 8.83
N TYR A 356 -6.72 -9.04 9.66
CA TYR A 356 -6.76 -9.61 11.00
C TYR A 356 -7.77 -8.88 11.91
N ASP A 357 -7.72 -7.56 11.95
CA ASP A 357 -8.62 -6.74 12.77
C ASP A 357 -10.08 -6.92 12.35
N ASN A 358 -10.35 -6.85 11.04
CA ASN A 358 -11.71 -7.04 10.52
C ASN A 358 -12.22 -8.48 10.71
N ALA A 359 -11.34 -9.48 10.64
CA ALA A 359 -11.70 -10.87 10.91
C ALA A 359 -11.98 -11.08 12.41
N SER A 360 -11.18 -10.49 13.30
CA SER A 360 -11.33 -10.62 14.75
C SER A 360 -12.68 -10.10 15.26
N LEU A 361 -13.25 -9.08 14.61
CA LEU A 361 -14.60 -8.59 14.91
C LEU A 361 -15.73 -9.54 14.48
N ARG A 362 -15.41 -10.64 13.79
CA ARG A 362 -16.38 -11.59 13.20
C ARG A 362 -16.20 -13.01 13.71
N VAL A 363 -15.21 -13.25 14.57
CA VAL A 363 -14.96 -14.53 15.23
C VAL A 363 -15.43 -14.38 16.67
N ASP A 364 -16.74 -14.45 16.86
CA ASP A 364 -17.36 -14.65 18.17
C ASP A 364 -17.44 -16.15 18.50
#